data_AF-A0A1B8BZ14-F1
#
_entry.id   AF-A0A1B8BZ14-F1
#
_cell.length_a   1.000
_cell.length_b   1.000
_cell.length_c   1.000
_cell.angle_alpha   90.00
_cell.angle_beta   90.00
_cell.angle_gamma   90.00
#
_symmetry.space_group_name_H-M   'P 1'
#
loop_
_entity.id
_entity.type
_entity.pdbx_description
1 polymer ?
#
loop_
_entity_poly.entity_id
_entity_poly.type
_entity_poly.pdbx_seq_one_letter_code
_entity_poly.pdbx_strand_id
1 'polypeptide(L)'
;MLYHTLLSSLAAGDTPLSALAARHELNTHAQFSPAFVSQVAALADEVFYDAPSSAEEVARAPDPAGSELARNDTVEKLWGVMMKLFTEVVGEGGMGRVLRAEYRSRGTGGVIGEQVFAMDEGVLGAYVGHRMGWWRGERAPEGVAIQEALNLRPHCGTRRTVNTKSCIGVKEICGVAAAIAAATAFLELHRHRRCREQRRRRATSDSLALPKRAFRGRYEYARFDFDLAIFGDGRHGAVRHHFRFTQEEIRRLAPLHRLHAVPWRYRNTLDAETALCVVTERLAFLGRWEACMALFGKSARWLSAVFNDAVTFLVEEFTPLL
;
A
#
# COMPACT_ATOMS: atom_id res chain seq x y z
N MET A 1 -14.76 -16.26 -4.92
CA MET A 1 -14.54 -17.67 -4.55
C MET A 1 -14.06 -17.81 -3.10
N LEU A 2 -12.89 -17.29 -2.71
CA LEU A 2 -12.41 -17.36 -1.29
C LEU A 2 -13.41 -16.84 -0.26
N TYR A 3 -14.02 -15.67 -0.52
CA TYR A 3 -15.03 -15.11 0.38
C TYR A 3 -16.27 -16.00 0.48
N HIS A 4 -16.68 -16.63 -0.62
CA HIS A 4 -17.82 -17.55 -0.61
C HIS A 4 -17.52 -18.78 0.26
N THR A 5 -16.34 -19.42 0.12
CA THR A 5 -15.99 -20.57 0.97
C THR A 5 -15.91 -20.20 2.44
N LEU A 6 -15.32 -19.05 2.77
CA LEU A 6 -15.19 -18.59 4.15
C LEU A 6 -16.56 -18.30 4.77
N LEU A 7 -17.43 -17.62 4.03
CA LEU A 7 -18.78 -17.31 4.53
C LEU A 7 -19.66 -18.56 4.58
N SER A 8 -19.49 -19.50 3.64
CA SER A 8 -20.18 -20.80 3.66
C SER A 8 -19.73 -21.66 4.84
N SER A 9 -18.42 -21.70 5.16
CA SER A 9 -17.91 -22.43 6.33
C SER A 9 -18.34 -21.80 7.65
N LEU A 10 -18.47 -20.46 7.69
CA LEU A 10 -19.03 -19.76 8.85
C LEU A 10 -20.52 -20.09 9.00
N ALA A 11 -21.29 -20.13 7.91
CA ALA A 11 -22.70 -20.49 7.94
C ALA A 11 -22.91 -21.95 8.38
N ALA A 12 -22.00 -22.85 8.01
CA ALA A 12 -22.00 -24.25 8.42
C ALA A 12 -21.55 -24.47 9.88
N GLY A 13 -21.00 -23.44 10.55
CA GLY A 13 -20.48 -23.57 11.91
C GLY A 13 -19.13 -24.30 12.01
N ASP A 14 -18.49 -24.62 10.88
CA ASP A 14 -17.25 -25.41 10.79
C ASP A 14 -15.97 -24.65 11.19
N THR A 15 -16.10 -23.43 11.72
CA THR A 15 -14.96 -22.60 12.13
C THR A 15 -14.71 -22.74 13.64
N PRO A 16 -13.74 -23.58 14.07
CA PRO A 16 -13.44 -23.75 15.48
C PRO A 16 -12.77 -22.49 16.04
N LEU A 17 -13.47 -21.80 16.94
CA LEU A 17 -12.92 -20.68 17.71
C LEU A 17 -11.62 -21.08 18.42
N SER A 18 -11.51 -22.34 18.87
CA SER A 18 -10.32 -22.88 19.52
C SER A 18 -9.06 -22.82 18.65
N ALA A 19 -9.17 -23.10 17.35
CA ALA A 19 -8.02 -23.04 16.44
C ALA A 19 -7.56 -21.60 16.21
N LEU A 20 -8.50 -20.64 16.16
CA LEU A 20 -8.19 -19.22 16.07
C LEU A 20 -7.56 -18.70 17.36
N ALA A 21 -8.13 -19.08 18.51
CA ALA A 21 -7.63 -18.70 19.82
C ALA A 21 -6.19 -19.21 20.04
N ALA A 22 -5.91 -20.47 19.70
CA ALA A 22 -4.58 -21.05 19.80
C ALA A 22 -3.56 -20.31 18.91
N ARG A 23 -3.95 -19.96 17.67
CA ARG A 23 -3.06 -19.28 16.72
C ARG A 23 -2.67 -17.87 17.19
N HIS A 24 -3.58 -17.19 17.88
CA HIS A 24 -3.39 -15.81 18.32
C HIS A 24 -3.08 -15.68 19.81
N GLU A 25 -2.82 -16.81 20.50
CA GLU A 25 -2.57 -16.86 21.95
C GLU A 25 -3.66 -16.13 22.76
N LEU A 26 -4.90 -16.20 22.28
CA LEU A 26 -6.03 -15.47 22.85
C LEU A 26 -6.71 -16.31 23.93
N ASN A 27 -6.85 -15.76 25.13
CA ASN A 27 -7.68 -16.37 26.17
C ASN A 27 -9.16 -16.07 25.90
N THR A 28 -9.91 -17.07 25.44
CA THR A 28 -11.33 -16.94 25.09
C THR A 28 -12.25 -16.73 26.29
N HIS A 29 -11.82 -17.12 27.48
CA HIS A 29 -12.58 -17.03 28.72
C HIS A 29 -12.20 -15.81 29.58
N ALA A 30 -11.20 -15.02 29.15
CA ALA A 30 -10.86 -13.78 29.83
C ALA A 30 -11.98 -12.75 29.67
N GLN A 31 -12.29 -12.06 30.77
CA GLN A 31 -13.29 -10.99 30.76
C GLN A 31 -12.74 -9.72 30.10
N PHE A 32 -13.60 -8.99 29.41
CA PHE A 32 -13.28 -7.67 28.88
C PHE A 32 -13.04 -6.65 30.00
N SER A 33 -12.06 -5.77 29.79
CA SER A 33 -11.78 -4.71 30.76
C SER A 33 -12.86 -3.62 30.71
N PRO A 34 -13.23 -2.99 31.86
CA PRO A 34 -14.21 -1.90 31.86
C PRO A 34 -13.80 -0.72 30.96
N ALA A 35 -12.50 -0.45 30.87
CA ALA A 35 -11.95 0.58 29.97
C ALA A 35 -12.18 0.23 28.50
N PHE A 36 -12.01 -1.03 28.11
CA PHE A 36 -12.29 -1.49 26.76
C PHE A 36 -13.78 -1.37 26.43
N VAL A 37 -14.67 -1.81 27.33
CA VAL A 37 -16.12 -1.71 27.11
C VAL A 37 -16.55 -0.25 26.94
N SER A 38 -16.02 0.66 27.76
CA SER A 38 -16.30 2.09 27.64
C SER A 38 -15.80 2.69 26.31
N GLN A 39 -14.62 2.28 25.84
CA GLN A 39 -14.08 2.74 24.55
C GLN A 39 -14.93 2.27 23.37
N VAL A 40 -15.38 1.02 23.37
CA VAL A 40 -16.22 0.47 22.29
C VAL A 40 -17.60 1.12 22.31
N ALA A 41 -18.17 1.35 23.50
CA ALA A 41 -19.45 2.06 23.63
C ALA A 41 -19.37 3.47 23.04
N ALA A 42 -18.32 4.24 23.37
CA ALA A 42 -18.11 5.57 22.83
C ALA A 42 -17.94 5.59 21.30
N LEU A 43 -17.23 4.61 20.74
CA LEU A 43 -17.05 4.50 19.28
C LEU A 43 -18.35 4.14 18.56
N ALA A 44 -19.18 3.27 19.15
CA ALA A 44 -20.46 2.90 18.55
C ALA A 44 -21.42 4.10 18.47
N ASP A 45 -21.40 4.97 19.49
CA ASP A 45 -22.19 6.20 19.51
C ASP A 45 -21.74 7.20 18.42
N GLU A 46 -20.44 7.23 18.07
CA GLU A 46 -19.92 8.12 17.02
C GLU A 46 -20.19 7.65 15.59
N VAL A 47 -20.26 6.32 15.35
CA VAL A 47 -20.26 5.75 13.98
C VAL A 47 -21.66 5.54 13.41
N PHE A 48 -22.71 5.45 14.25
CA PHE A 48 -24.03 4.94 13.81
C PHE A 48 -25.24 5.87 14.00
N TYR A 49 -25.06 7.13 14.43
CA TYR A 49 -26.19 8.06 14.56
C TYR A 49 -26.35 8.99 13.34
N ASP A 50 -27.14 8.56 12.35
CA ASP A 50 -28.07 9.49 11.71
C ASP A 50 -29.15 9.80 12.77
N ALA A 51 -29.40 11.08 13.06
CA ALA A 51 -30.32 11.47 14.13
C ALA A 51 -31.72 10.86 13.88
N PRO A 52 -32.32 10.13 14.85
CA PRO A 52 -33.64 9.53 14.68
C PRO A 52 -34.67 10.64 14.44
N SER A 53 -35.47 10.50 13.39
CA SER A 53 -36.43 11.54 12.96
C SER A 53 -37.75 11.46 13.73
N SER A 54 -37.96 10.40 14.54
CA SER A 54 -39.21 10.15 15.24
C SER A 54 -39.02 9.41 16.58
N ALA A 55 -39.97 9.58 17.51
CA ALA A 55 -39.95 8.90 18.81
C ALA A 55 -40.15 7.37 18.69
N GLU A 56 -40.77 6.90 17.61
CA GLU A 56 -40.93 5.47 17.33
C GLU A 56 -39.62 4.81 16.84
N GLU A 57 -38.76 5.55 16.14
CA GLU A 57 -37.39 5.10 15.81
C GLU A 57 -36.51 4.98 17.06
N VAL A 58 -36.66 5.90 18.02
CA VAL A 58 -35.93 5.83 19.30
C VAL A 58 -36.32 4.59 20.10
N ALA A 59 -37.60 4.22 20.11
CA ALA A 59 -38.08 3.03 20.82
C ALA A 59 -37.68 1.70 20.14
N ARG A 60 -37.36 1.74 18.83
CA ARG A 60 -36.87 0.58 18.07
C ARG A 60 -35.34 0.60 17.90
N ALA A 61 -34.65 1.60 18.46
CA ALA A 61 -33.21 1.68 18.40
C ALA A 61 -32.59 0.43 19.04
N PRO A 62 -31.55 -0.16 18.42
CA PRO A 62 -30.81 -1.25 19.04
C PRO A 62 -30.30 -0.83 20.42
N ASP A 63 -30.29 -1.77 21.39
CA ASP A 63 -29.64 -1.55 22.68
C ASP A 63 -28.21 -1.00 22.45
N PRO A 64 -27.74 -0.02 23.26
CA PRO A 64 -26.43 0.58 23.05
C PRO A 64 -25.37 -0.50 23.06
N ALA A 65 -24.41 -0.45 22.11
CA ALA A 65 -23.42 -1.51 21.90
C ALA A 65 -22.62 -1.86 23.18
N GLY A 66 -22.46 -0.89 24.09
CA GLY A 66 -21.87 -1.12 25.41
C GLY A 66 -22.67 -2.08 26.31
N SER A 67 -24.00 -2.09 26.22
CA SER A 67 -24.86 -3.00 26.98
C SER A 67 -24.74 -4.44 26.47
N GLU A 68 -24.71 -4.62 25.14
CA GLU A 68 -24.52 -5.94 24.51
C GLU A 68 -23.13 -6.51 24.79
N LEU A 69 -22.09 -5.67 24.81
CA LEU A 69 -20.73 -6.09 25.15
C LEU A 69 -20.60 -6.39 26.66
N ALA A 70 -21.34 -5.70 27.52
CA ALA A 70 -21.39 -6.00 28.95
C ALA A 70 -22.14 -7.32 29.25
N ARG A 71 -23.18 -7.64 28.47
CA ARG A 71 -23.89 -8.94 28.55
C ARG A 71 -23.01 -10.10 28.06
N ASN A 72 -22.19 -9.85 27.04
CA ASN A 72 -21.26 -10.80 26.44
C ASN A 72 -19.82 -10.50 26.88
N ASP A 73 -19.53 -10.71 28.16
CA ASP A 73 -18.28 -10.32 28.82
C ASP A 73 -17.03 -11.09 28.38
N THR A 74 -17.16 -12.13 27.54
CA THR A 74 -16.05 -12.94 27.03
C THR A 74 -16.09 -13.07 25.51
N VAL A 75 -14.93 -13.32 24.90
CA VAL A 75 -14.80 -13.55 23.46
C VAL A 75 -15.60 -14.77 23.01
N GLU A 76 -15.67 -15.82 23.83
CA GLU A 76 -16.46 -17.01 23.53
C GLU A 76 -17.96 -16.71 23.41
N LYS A 77 -18.52 -15.93 24.36
CA LYS A 77 -19.93 -15.51 24.31
C LYS A 77 -20.21 -14.62 23.11
N LEU A 78 -19.34 -13.64 22.87
CA LEU A 78 -19.47 -12.73 21.73
C LEU A 78 -19.39 -13.47 20.39
N TRP A 79 -18.48 -14.44 20.28
CA TRP A 79 -18.40 -15.33 19.13
C TRP A 79 -19.69 -16.13 18.95
N GLY A 80 -20.26 -16.67 20.03
CA GLY A 80 -21.55 -17.36 20.00
C GLY A 80 -22.68 -16.48 19.46
N VAL A 81 -22.78 -15.23 19.92
CA VAL A 81 -23.75 -14.25 19.40
C VAL A 81 -23.50 -13.95 17.93
N MET A 82 -22.25 -13.70 17.54
CA MET A 82 -21.88 -13.43 16.15
C MET A 82 -22.28 -14.60 15.24
N MET A 83 -21.99 -15.84 15.63
CA MET A 83 -22.33 -17.03 14.85
C MET A 83 -23.84 -17.25 14.78
N LYS A 84 -24.57 -17.00 15.87
CA LYS A 84 -26.04 -17.06 15.87
C LYS A 84 -26.63 -16.07 14.88
N LEU A 85 -26.24 -14.80 14.95
CA LEU A 85 -26.71 -13.76 14.03
C LEU A 85 -26.33 -14.07 12.59
N PHE A 86 -25.12 -14.58 12.36
CA PHE A 86 -24.67 -14.96 11.04
C PHE A 86 -25.51 -16.10 10.46
N THR A 87 -25.83 -17.11 11.28
CA THR A 87 -26.69 -18.24 10.88
C THR A 87 -28.13 -17.78 10.63
N GLU A 88 -28.66 -16.84 11.42
CA GLU A 88 -29.99 -16.27 11.19
C GLU A 88 -30.09 -15.46 9.89
N VAL A 89 -29.05 -14.69 9.55
CA VAL A 89 -29.04 -13.83 8.35
C VAL A 89 -28.72 -14.62 7.08
N VAL A 90 -27.74 -15.52 7.14
CA VAL A 90 -27.23 -16.24 5.96
C VAL A 90 -27.88 -17.61 5.81
N GLY A 91 -28.18 -18.31 6.91
CA GLY A 91 -28.75 -19.66 6.89
C GLY A 91 -27.81 -20.74 6.32
N GLU A 92 -28.15 -22.01 6.55
CA GLU A 92 -27.49 -23.13 5.87
C GLU A 92 -27.83 -23.10 4.38
N GLY A 93 -26.83 -22.81 3.54
CA GLY A 93 -26.99 -22.78 2.08
C GLY A 93 -27.56 -21.49 1.49
N GLY A 94 -27.66 -20.39 2.24
CA GLY A 94 -28.11 -19.09 1.68
C GLY A 94 -27.11 -18.41 0.74
N MET A 95 -25.94 -19.00 0.52
CA MET A 95 -24.98 -18.53 -0.48
C MET A 95 -25.24 -19.18 -1.84
N GLY A 96 -25.50 -18.34 -2.85
CA GLY A 96 -25.69 -18.81 -4.23
C GLY A 96 -24.40 -19.30 -4.87
N ARG A 97 -24.49 -20.38 -5.67
CA ARG A 97 -23.37 -20.94 -6.45
C ARG A 97 -22.92 -20.06 -7.62
N VAL A 98 -23.55 -18.92 -7.86
CA VAL A 98 -23.20 -17.99 -8.92
C VAL A 98 -22.61 -16.74 -8.29
N LEU A 99 -21.38 -16.40 -8.67
CA LEU A 99 -20.65 -15.25 -8.16
C LEU A 99 -20.60 -14.15 -9.22
N ARG A 100 -20.78 -12.91 -8.78
CA ARG A 100 -20.59 -11.71 -9.59
C ARG A 100 -19.46 -10.87 -9.01
N ALA A 101 -18.48 -10.57 -9.83
CA ALA A 101 -17.43 -9.60 -9.54
C ALA A 101 -17.74 -8.31 -10.29
N GLU A 102 -18.01 -7.23 -9.56
CA GLU A 102 -18.20 -5.89 -10.14
C GLU A 102 -16.93 -5.06 -9.93
N TYR A 103 -16.45 -4.47 -11.00
CA TYR A 103 -15.33 -3.53 -10.99
C TYR A 103 -15.90 -2.13 -10.97
N ARG A 104 -15.66 -1.36 -9.91
CA ARG A 104 -16.17 0.01 -9.77
C ARG A 104 -15.05 1.04 -9.90
N SER A 105 -15.34 2.13 -10.58
CA SER A 105 -14.44 3.27 -10.71
C SER A 105 -14.31 3.96 -9.37
N ARG A 106 -13.07 4.13 -8.91
CA ARG A 106 -12.80 4.82 -7.66
C ARG A 106 -13.20 6.30 -7.69
N GLY A 107 -13.20 6.93 -8.86
CA GLY A 107 -13.52 8.37 -8.98
C GLY A 107 -15.02 8.64 -8.96
N THR A 108 -15.80 7.85 -9.71
CA THR A 108 -17.23 8.09 -9.92
C THR A 108 -18.14 7.10 -9.20
N GLY A 109 -17.60 6.03 -8.61
CA GLY A 109 -18.37 4.91 -8.06
C GLY A 109 -19.09 4.05 -9.11
N GLY A 110 -19.04 4.46 -10.38
CA GLY A 110 -19.71 3.80 -11.50
C GLY A 110 -19.09 2.44 -11.81
N VAL A 111 -19.93 1.49 -12.23
CA VAL A 111 -19.50 0.15 -12.62
C VAL A 111 -18.75 0.24 -13.95
N ILE A 112 -17.46 -0.13 -13.92
CA ILE A 112 -16.57 -0.22 -15.09
C ILE A 112 -16.84 -1.52 -15.86
N GLY A 113 -17.18 -2.59 -15.14
CA GLY A 113 -17.50 -3.86 -15.73
C GLY A 113 -17.93 -4.88 -14.69
N GLU A 114 -18.48 -5.98 -15.17
CA GLU A 114 -18.93 -7.09 -14.36
C GLU A 114 -18.47 -8.41 -14.96
N GLN A 115 -18.27 -9.40 -14.11
CA GLN A 115 -18.04 -10.77 -14.51
C GLN A 115 -18.86 -11.70 -13.63
N VAL A 116 -19.63 -12.56 -14.27
CA VAL A 116 -20.42 -13.59 -13.60
C VAL A 116 -19.80 -14.94 -13.90
N PHE A 117 -19.60 -15.76 -12.87
CA PHE A 117 -19.02 -17.09 -13.00
C PHE A 117 -19.55 -18.01 -11.89
N ALA A 118 -19.57 -19.32 -12.17
CA ALA A 118 -19.98 -20.32 -11.20
C ALA A 118 -18.90 -20.52 -10.12
N MET A 119 -19.34 -20.79 -8.89
CA MET A 119 -18.48 -21.17 -7.78
C MET A 119 -18.00 -22.61 -7.98
N ASP A 120 -16.69 -22.76 -8.15
CA ASP A 120 -16.02 -24.04 -8.31
C ASP A 120 -15.00 -24.22 -7.17
N GLU A 121 -15.29 -25.15 -6.27
CA GLU A 121 -14.45 -25.46 -5.12
C GLU A 121 -13.17 -26.19 -5.50
N GLY A 122 -13.20 -26.99 -6.58
CA GLY A 122 -12.02 -27.72 -7.07
C GLY A 122 -10.99 -26.77 -7.64
N VAL A 123 -11.42 -25.82 -8.48
CA VAL A 123 -10.55 -24.77 -9.04
C VAL A 123 -9.98 -23.89 -7.92
N LEU A 124 -10.80 -23.50 -6.95
CA LEU A 124 -10.33 -22.70 -5.82
C LEU A 124 -9.33 -23.47 -4.95
N GLY A 125 -9.62 -24.73 -4.62
CA GLY A 125 -8.77 -25.59 -3.80
C GLY A 125 -7.41 -25.82 -4.46
N ALA A 126 -7.40 -26.12 -5.76
CA ALA A 126 -6.16 -26.24 -6.54
C ALA A 126 -5.36 -24.93 -6.53
N TYR A 127 -6.02 -23.78 -6.72
CA TYR A 127 -5.37 -22.48 -6.68
C TYR A 127 -4.75 -22.17 -5.31
N VAL A 128 -5.52 -22.34 -4.23
CA VAL A 128 -5.04 -22.10 -2.85
C VAL A 128 -3.93 -23.08 -2.49
N GLY A 129 -4.10 -24.37 -2.78
CA GLY A 129 -3.10 -25.40 -2.54
C GLY A 129 -1.78 -25.08 -3.24
N HIS A 130 -1.85 -24.73 -4.53
CA HIS A 130 -0.68 -24.31 -5.32
C HIS A 130 0.04 -23.11 -4.71
N ARG A 131 -0.71 -22.08 -4.28
CA ARG A 131 -0.14 -20.86 -3.66
C ARG A 131 0.41 -21.12 -2.26
N MET A 132 -0.27 -21.92 -1.45
CA MET A 132 0.13 -22.25 -0.08
C MET A 132 1.31 -23.20 -0.04
N GLY A 133 1.50 -24.07 -1.04
CA GLY A 133 2.70 -24.92 -1.15
C GLY A 133 3.99 -24.12 -1.24
N TRP A 134 3.96 -22.91 -1.82
CA TRP A 134 5.11 -22.01 -1.76
C TRP A 134 5.35 -21.46 -0.34
N TRP A 135 4.29 -21.04 0.36
CA TRP A 135 4.38 -20.54 1.74
C TRP A 135 4.80 -21.62 2.74
N ARG A 136 4.50 -22.89 2.47
CA ARG A 136 4.96 -24.05 3.27
C ARG A 136 6.36 -24.55 2.89
N GLY A 137 6.97 -24.01 1.83
CA GLY A 137 8.28 -24.46 1.34
C GLY A 137 8.25 -25.77 0.56
N GLU A 138 7.06 -26.31 0.26
CA GLU A 138 6.84 -27.55 -0.51
C GLU A 138 7.10 -27.34 -2.02
N ARG A 139 7.21 -26.09 -2.47
CA ARG A 139 7.34 -25.70 -3.87
C ARG A 139 8.39 -24.60 -4.07
N ALA A 140 9.12 -24.68 -5.19
CA ALA A 140 10.02 -23.63 -5.65
C ALA A 140 9.29 -22.34 -6.06
N PRO A 141 9.91 -21.15 -5.86
CA PRO A 141 9.32 -19.88 -6.27
C PRO A 141 9.13 -19.84 -7.79
N GLU A 142 7.89 -19.75 -8.25
CA GLU A 142 7.60 -19.48 -9.66
C GLU A 142 7.42 -17.97 -9.84
N GLY A 143 8.09 -17.41 -10.83
CA GLY A 143 7.84 -16.02 -11.23
C GLY A 143 6.44 -15.88 -11.83
N VAL A 144 5.72 -14.81 -11.47
CA VAL A 144 4.47 -14.44 -12.14
C VAL A 144 4.81 -14.04 -13.59
N ALA A 145 4.20 -14.70 -14.58
CA ALA A 145 4.37 -14.34 -15.98
C ALA A 145 3.95 -12.87 -16.20
N ILE A 146 4.73 -12.12 -16.96
CA ILE A 146 4.63 -10.65 -17.06
C ILE A 146 3.24 -10.18 -17.56
N GLN A 147 2.47 -11.04 -18.23
CA GLN A 147 1.07 -10.75 -18.62
C GLN A 147 0.10 -10.72 -17.43
N GLU A 148 0.27 -11.56 -16.40
CA GLU A 148 -0.50 -11.46 -15.14
C GLU A 148 0.01 -10.30 -14.24
N ALA A 149 1.29 -9.96 -14.34
CA ALA A 149 1.85 -8.77 -13.68
C ALA A 149 1.28 -7.45 -14.24
N LEU A 150 0.73 -7.48 -15.46
CA LEU A 150 0.05 -6.35 -16.08
C LEU A 150 -1.39 -6.14 -15.55
N ASN A 151 -2.05 -7.20 -15.08
CA ASN A 151 -3.31 -7.11 -14.33
C ASN A 151 -3.08 -6.61 -12.90
N LEU A 152 -1.85 -6.72 -12.38
CA LEU A 152 -1.36 -5.99 -11.21
C LEU A 152 -0.86 -4.56 -11.55
N ARG A 153 -1.40 -3.95 -12.62
CA ARG A 153 -1.45 -2.49 -12.70
C ARG A 153 -2.50 -2.01 -11.68
N PRO A 154 -2.12 -1.25 -10.64
CA PRO A 154 -3.07 -0.47 -9.88
C PRO A 154 -3.60 0.59 -10.84
N HIS A 155 -4.80 0.37 -11.36
CA HIS A 155 -5.65 1.50 -11.67
C HIS A 155 -5.88 2.24 -10.34
N CYS A 156 -5.28 3.42 -10.23
CA CYS A 156 -5.65 4.49 -9.31
C CYS A 156 -5.64 4.22 -7.78
N GLY A 157 -4.45 4.37 -7.19
CA GLY A 157 -4.24 4.82 -5.80
C GLY A 157 -4.88 3.96 -4.69
N THR A 158 -4.81 4.47 -3.45
CA THR A 158 -5.14 3.76 -2.18
C THR A 158 -4.06 2.78 -1.68
N ARG A 159 -2.99 3.39 -1.18
CA ARG A 159 -2.51 3.29 0.21
C ARG A 159 -2.97 2.01 0.96
N ARG A 160 -2.12 0.97 0.99
CA ARG A 160 -2.02 0.08 2.14
C ARG A 160 -0.82 0.55 2.97
N THR A 161 -1.08 1.43 3.91
CA THR A 161 -0.18 1.63 5.06
C THR A 161 -0.35 0.42 5.96
N VAL A 162 0.64 -0.45 6.01
CA VAL A 162 0.82 -1.31 7.19
C VAL A 162 1.27 -0.35 8.29
N ASN A 163 0.39 -0.12 9.25
CA ASN A 163 0.67 0.68 10.43
C ASN A 163 1.61 -0.13 11.34
N THR A 164 2.92 0.06 11.21
CA THR A 164 3.84 -0.15 12.33
C THR A 164 4.03 1.22 12.98
N LYS A 165 3.08 1.58 13.84
CA LYS A 165 3.23 2.70 14.79
C LYS A 165 3.05 2.14 16.19
N SER A 166 4.12 1.59 16.73
CA SER A 166 4.49 1.86 18.11
C SER A 166 5.99 2.10 18.16
N CYS A 167 6.38 2.96 19.10
CA CYS A 167 7.73 3.15 19.60
C CYS A 167 8.58 4.22 18.89
N ILE A 168 8.80 5.28 19.69
CA ILE A 168 10.06 6.01 19.91
C ILE A 168 10.06 7.44 19.36
N GLY A 169 9.70 8.35 20.25
CA GLY A 169 10.35 9.65 20.31
C GLY A 169 11.80 9.51 20.81
N VAL A 170 12.61 10.52 20.48
CA VAL A 170 14.00 10.76 20.92
C VAL A 170 15.08 10.05 20.09
N LYS A 171 15.47 10.67 18.97
CA LYS A 171 16.83 11.21 18.69
C LYS A 171 17.04 11.40 17.19
N GLU A 172 16.99 12.66 16.78
CA GLU A 172 17.61 13.14 15.55
C GLU A 172 19.09 12.71 15.53
N ILE A 173 19.63 12.44 14.34
CA ILE A 173 20.97 11.91 14.01
C ILE A 173 21.05 10.37 13.78
N CYS A 174 20.31 9.51 14.50
CA CYS A 174 20.33 8.04 14.22
C CYS A 174 19.47 7.60 13.02
N GLY A 175 18.51 8.43 12.57
CA GLY A 175 17.58 8.07 11.50
C GLY A 175 18.20 7.99 10.09
N VAL A 176 19.28 8.74 9.84
CA VAL A 176 19.95 8.79 8.53
C VAL A 176 20.76 7.50 8.29
N ALA A 177 21.40 6.97 9.33
CA ALA A 177 22.16 5.72 9.28
C ALA A 177 21.27 4.51 8.94
N ALA A 178 20.09 4.41 9.57
CA ALA A 178 19.12 3.35 9.31
C ALA A 178 18.51 3.44 7.89
N ALA A 179 18.29 4.66 7.37
CA ALA A 179 17.84 4.88 6.01
C ALA A 179 18.91 4.52 4.96
N ILE A 180 20.18 4.78 5.26
CA ILE A 180 21.34 4.41 4.43
C ILE A 180 21.50 2.88 4.37
N ALA A 181 21.41 2.19 5.51
CA ALA A 181 21.51 0.72 5.57
C ALA A 181 20.38 0.00 4.83
N ALA A 182 19.16 0.57 4.84
CA ALA A 182 18.05 0.04 4.05
C ALA A 182 18.24 0.26 2.53
N ALA A 183 18.94 1.33 2.13
CA ALA A 183 19.19 1.66 0.73
C ALA A 183 20.29 0.78 0.11
N THR A 184 21.32 0.39 0.88
CA THR A 184 22.36 -0.55 0.42
C THR A 184 21.82 -1.96 0.15
N ALA A 185 20.98 -2.50 1.04
CA ALA A 185 20.32 -3.80 0.83
C ALA A 185 19.41 -3.81 -0.43
N PHE A 186 18.83 -2.66 -0.78
CA PHE A 186 17.98 -2.51 -1.96
C PHE A 186 18.77 -2.39 -3.28
N LEU A 187 19.99 -1.84 -3.25
CA LEU A 187 20.85 -1.69 -4.42
C LEU A 187 21.40 -3.04 -4.94
N GLU A 188 21.70 -3.99 -4.04
CA GLU A 188 22.16 -5.33 -4.43
C GLU A 188 21.08 -6.14 -5.16
N LEU A 189 19.84 -6.09 -4.69
CA LEU A 189 18.69 -6.74 -5.33
C LEU A 189 18.36 -6.17 -6.72
N HIS A 190 18.71 -4.91 -6.98
CA HIS A 190 18.39 -4.24 -8.25
C HIS A 190 19.45 -4.39 -9.35
N ARG A 191 20.73 -4.61 -9.01
CA ARG A 191 21.81 -4.86 -10.01
C ARG A 191 21.53 -6.11 -10.84
N HIS A 192 21.00 -7.18 -10.23
CA HIS A 192 20.68 -8.42 -10.94
C HIS A 192 19.49 -8.32 -11.91
N ARG A 193 18.55 -7.39 -11.70
CA ARG A 193 17.34 -7.25 -12.54
C ARG A 193 17.58 -6.53 -13.87
N ARG A 194 18.48 -5.55 -13.95
CA ARG A 194 18.64 -4.70 -15.16
C ARG A 194 19.44 -5.36 -16.30
N CYS A 195 20.35 -6.28 -15.99
CA CYS A 195 21.26 -6.85 -17.01
C CYS A 195 20.54 -7.80 -17.99
N ARG A 196 19.42 -8.43 -17.57
CA ARG A 196 18.63 -9.35 -18.42
C ARG A 196 17.61 -8.64 -19.32
N GLU A 197 17.16 -7.46 -18.95
CA GLU A 197 16.06 -6.75 -19.65
C GLU A 197 16.56 -5.98 -20.90
N GLN A 198 17.81 -5.50 -20.90
CA GLN A 198 18.39 -4.79 -22.04
C GLN A 198 18.79 -5.69 -23.21
N ARG A 199 19.16 -6.96 -22.96
CA ARG A 199 19.52 -7.90 -24.04
C ARG A 199 18.31 -8.38 -24.85
N ARG A 200 17.10 -8.42 -24.26
CA ARG A 200 15.88 -8.87 -24.97
C ARG A 200 15.25 -7.82 -25.88
N ARG A 201 15.43 -6.52 -25.62
CA ARG A 201 14.83 -5.45 -26.43
C ARG A 201 15.54 -5.19 -27.77
N ARG A 202 16.80 -5.64 -27.92
CA ARG A 202 17.54 -5.50 -29.19
C ARG A 202 17.26 -6.62 -30.20
N ALA A 203 16.63 -7.71 -29.79
CA ALA A 203 16.39 -8.87 -30.65
C ALA A 203 15.02 -8.87 -31.35
N THR A 204 14.11 -7.97 -31.01
CA THR A 204 12.70 -7.99 -31.46
C THR A 204 12.26 -6.73 -32.22
N SER A 205 13.21 -5.88 -32.64
CA SER A 205 12.91 -4.64 -33.37
C SER A 205 13.07 -4.74 -34.89
N ASP A 206 13.31 -5.93 -35.44
CA ASP A 206 13.28 -6.15 -36.88
C ASP A 206 12.00 -6.87 -37.27
N SER A 207 11.36 -6.38 -38.33
CA SER A 207 10.08 -6.80 -38.92
C SER A 207 8.82 -6.27 -38.21
N LEU A 208 8.36 -5.09 -38.65
CA LEU A 208 6.96 -4.82 -39.06
C LEU A 208 6.90 -3.37 -39.55
N ALA A 209 6.80 -3.20 -40.87
CA ALA A 209 6.60 -1.90 -41.50
C ALA A 209 5.19 -1.39 -41.17
N LEU A 210 5.08 -0.59 -40.11
CA LEU A 210 3.85 0.10 -39.75
C LEU A 210 3.62 1.30 -40.68
N PRO A 211 2.36 1.60 -41.04
CA PRO A 211 2.04 2.73 -41.90
C PRO A 211 2.52 4.04 -41.25
N LYS A 212 3.06 4.95 -42.09
CA LYS A 212 3.60 6.25 -41.67
C LYS A 212 2.53 7.00 -40.87
N ARG A 213 2.73 7.08 -39.56
CA ARG A 213 1.84 7.81 -38.65
C ARG A 213 1.72 9.25 -39.13
N ALA A 214 0.48 9.73 -39.24
CA ALA A 214 0.18 11.13 -39.52
C ALA A 214 1.02 12.02 -38.59
N PHE A 215 1.64 13.04 -39.18
CA PHE A 215 2.52 13.98 -38.50
C PHE A 215 1.75 14.61 -37.33
N ARG A 216 2.02 14.15 -36.10
CA ARG A 216 1.51 14.82 -34.90
C ARG A 216 2.05 16.24 -34.93
N GLY A 217 1.19 17.24 -34.75
CA GLY A 217 1.59 18.65 -34.70
C GLY A 217 2.78 18.86 -33.77
N ARG A 218 3.55 19.93 -34.01
CA ARG A 218 4.72 20.27 -33.18
C ARG A 218 4.30 20.30 -31.71
N TYR A 219 4.84 19.36 -30.93
CA TYR A 219 4.75 19.44 -29.48
C TYR A 219 5.63 20.61 -29.03
N GLU A 220 5.02 21.67 -28.53
CA GLU A 220 5.75 22.69 -27.77
C GLU A 220 6.14 22.06 -26.44
N TYR A 221 7.43 21.73 -26.31
CA TYR A 221 7.99 21.26 -25.06
C TYR A 221 8.19 22.46 -24.14
N ALA A 222 7.27 22.67 -23.19
CA ALA A 222 7.53 23.55 -22.07
C ALA A 222 8.65 22.91 -21.23
N ARG A 223 9.81 23.56 -21.21
CA ARG A 223 10.94 23.12 -20.38
C ARG A 223 10.59 23.40 -18.93
N PHE A 224 10.39 22.34 -18.16
CA PHE A 224 10.17 22.42 -16.72
C PHE A 224 11.50 22.19 -16.00
N ASP A 225 11.93 23.20 -15.26
CA ASP A 225 13.06 23.15 -14.34
C ASP A 225 12.51 23.32 -12.92
N PHE A 226 12.86 22.36 -12.06
CA PHE A 226 12.35 22.27 -10.71
C PHE A 226 13.02 23.32 -9.81
N ASP A 227 12.21 24.04 -9.05
CA ASP A 227 12.64 24.97 -8.02
C ASP A 227 11.77 24.74 -6.77
N LEU A 228 12.39 24.77 -5.59
CA LEU A 228 11.69 24.75 -4.31
C LEU A 228 10.68 25.90 -4.17
N ALA A 229 10.87 27.02 -4.89
CA ALA A 229 9.94 28.14 -4.93
C ALA A 229 8.54 27.77 -5.47
N ILE A 230 8.39 26.64 -6.18
CA ILE A 230 7.09 26.16 -6.71
C ILE A 230 6.05 25.95 -5.60
N PHE A 231 6.50 25.69 -4.36
CA PHE A 231 5.60 25.48 -3.22
C PHE A 231 5.11 26.79 -2.56
N GLY A 232 5.76 27.92 -2.85
CA GLY A 232 5.48 29.23 -2.25
C GLY A 232 5.84 29.35 -0.76
N ASP A 233 6.22 30.56 -0.33
CA ASP A 233 6.78 30.81 1.01
C ASP A 233 5.80 30.51 2.17
N GLY A 234 4.49 30.40 1.90
CA GLY A 234 3.45 30.17 2.91
C GLY A 234 2.91 28.73 3.03
N ARG A 235 3.39 27.75 2.24
CA ARG A 235 2.88 26.36 2.25
C ARG A 235 3.87 25.36 2.84
N HIS A 236 4.36 25.62 4.05
CA HIS A 236 5.24 24.68 4.77
C HIS A 236 4.67 23.26 4.87
N GLY A 237 3.34 23.10 4.87
CA GLY A 237 2.67 21.81 4.89
C GLY A 237 2.89 20.96 3.64
N ALA A 238 2.98 21.57 2.46
CA ALA A 238 3.20 20.83 1.20
C ALA A 238 4.65 20.34 1.08
N VAL A 239 5.61 21.20 1.42
CA VAL A 239 7.04 20.85 1.42
C VAL A 239 7.33 19.74 2.46
N ARG A 240 6.77 19.86 3.67
CA ARG A 240 6.86 18.81 4.70
C ARG A 240 6.13 17.52 4.31
N HIS A 241 5.06 17.63 3.54
CA HIS A 241 4.37 16.45 3.02
C HIS A 241 5.33 15.65 2.15
N HIS A 242 5.93 16.31 1.15
CA HIS A 242 6.84 15.77 0.13
C HIS A 242 8.18 15.31 0.72
N PHE A 243 8.94 16.23 1.30
CA PHE A 243 10.33 16.00 1.66
C PHE A 243 10.56 15.70 3.15
N ARG A 244 9.51 15.74 3.98
CA ARG A 244 9.55 15.70 5.47
C ARG A 244 10.25 16.89 6.14
N PHE A 245 11.06 17.63 5.40
CA PHE A 245 11.75 18.84 5.83
C PHE A 245 11.04 20.11 5.37
N THR A 246 11.32 21.23 6.02
CA THR A 246 10.95 22.57 5.53
C THR A 246 11.90 23.03 4.43
N GLN A 247 11.48 24.04 3.67
CA GLN A 247 12.31 24.61 2.60
C GLN A 247 13.62 25.18 3.15
N GLU A 248 13.58 25.83 4.32
CA GLU A 248 14.79 26.32 4.99
C GLU A 248 15.71 25.19 5.45
N GLU A 249 15.16 24.12 6.02
CA GLU A 249 15.92 22.94 6.41
C GLU A 249 16.62 22.32 5.19
N ILE A 250 15.92 22.17 4.06
CA ILE A 250 16.52 21.61 2.83
C ILE A 250 17.69 22.48 2.35
N ARG A 251 17.54 23.80 2.32
CA ARG A 251 18.63 24.72 1.93
C ARG A 251 19.83 24.65 2.87
N ARG A 252 19.59 24.46 4.18
CA ARG A 252 20.66 24.28 5.18
C ARG A 252 21.35 22.91 5.06
N LEU A 253 20.58 21.86 4.72
CA LEU A 253 21.09 20.49 4.61
C LEU A 253 21.82 20.24 3.29
N ALA A 254 21.39 20.83 2.18
CA ALA A 254 21.98 20.62 0.85
C ALA A 254 23.53 20.76 0.80
N PRO A 255 24.15 21.81 1.35
CA PRO A 255 25.61 21.94 1.34
C PRO A 255 26.31 20.92 2.24
N LEU A 256 25.69 20.50 3.35
CA LEU A 256 26.27 19.55 4.31
C LEU A 256 26.43 18.14 3.72
N HIS A 257 25.57 17.76 2.78
CA HIS A 257 25.59 16.44 2.14
C HIS A 257 26.58 16.34 0.98
N ARG A 258 27.33 17.41 0.68
CA ARG A 258 28.35 17.47 -0.39
C ARG A 258 27.87 16.97 -1.76
N LEU A 259 26.57 17.06 -2.05
CA LEU A 259 25.96 16.51 -3.26
C LEU A 259 26.42 17.21 -4.56
N HIS A 260 27.09 18.36 -4.45
CA HIS A 260 27.75 19.04 -5.56
C HIS A 260 28.95 18.24 -6.12
N ALA A 261 29.56 17.36 -5.33
CA ALA A 261 30.71 16.56 -5.72
C ALA A 261 30.35 15.22 -6.39
N VAL A 262 29.05 14.92 -6.53
CA VAL A 262 28.59 13.64 -7.07
C VAL A 262 28.93 13.53 -8.57
N PRO A 263 29.61 12.45 -9.00
CA PRO A 263 29.85 12.19 -10.42
C PRO A 263 28.58 11.63 -11.07
N TRP A 264 27.69 12.52 -11.51
CA TRP A 264 26.42 12.15 -12.11
C TRP A 264 26.58 11.37 -13.42
N ARG A 265 25.85 10.26 -13.57
CA ARG A 265 25.80 9.53 -14.85
C ARG A 265 25.03 10.32 -15.89
N TYR A 266 25.28 10.00 -17.17
CA TYR A 266 24.59 10.57 -18.34
C TYR A 266 24.76 12.08 -18.55
N ARG A 267 25.89 12.67 -18.12
CA ARG A 267 26.18 14.12 -18.24
C ARG A 267 25.12 15.00 -17.58
N ASN A 268 24.49 14.48 -16.54
CA ASN A 268 23.53 15.23 -15.76
C ASN A 268 24.28 16.32 -14.95
N THR A 269 23.82 17.56 -15.06
CA THR A 269 24.25 18.66 -14.18
C THR A 269 23.07 19.02 -13.30
N LEU A 270 23.15 18.69 -12.02
CA LEU A 270 22.10 19.01 -11.05
C LEU A 270 22.67 19.88 -9.95
N ASP A 271 21.82 20.76 -9.46
CA ASP A 271 22.09 21.46 -8.22
C ASP A 271 21.94 20.53 -7.00
N ALA A 272 22.70 20.81 -5.94
CA ALA A 272 22.71 20.03 -4.72
C ALA A 272 21.33 20.00 -4.04
N GLU A 273 20.56 21.10 -4.12
CA GLU A 273 19.22 21.16 -3.56
C GLU A 273 18.25 20.23 -4.30
N THR A 274 18.31 20.23 -5.63
CA THR A 274 17.46 19.35 -6.46
C THR A 274 17.80 17.88 -6.21
N ALA A 275 19.09 17.54 -6.12
CA ALA A 275 19.55 16.20 -5.80
C ALA A 275 19.04 15.74 -4.43
N LEU A 276 19.14 16.60 -3.41
CA LEU A 276 18.63 16.30 -2.07
C LEU A 276 17.11 16.10 -2.08
N CYS A 277 16.36 16.96 -2.79
CA CYS A 277 14.91 16.84 -2.92
C CYS A 277 14.49 15.51 -3.58
N VAL A 278 15.22 15.06 -4.60
CA VAL A 278 14.94 13.75 -5.24
C VAL A 278 15.16 12.60 -4.24
N VAL A 279 16.20 12.68 -3.41
CA VAL A 279 16.49 11.66 -2.39
C VAL A 279 15.43 11.69 -1.28
N THR A 280 15.14 12.86 -0.72
CA THR A 280 14.19 12.99 0.40
C THR A 280 12.76 12.65 -0.01
N GLU A 281 12.31 13.08 -1.18
CA GLU A 281 10.99 12.71 -1.73
C GLU A 281 10.89 11.17 -1.88
N ARG A 282 11.96 10.55 -2.37
CA ARG A 282 11.99 9.10 -2.60
C ARG A 282 12.00 8.29 -1.30
N LEU A 283 12.67 8.80 -0.28
CA LEU A 283 12.70 8.19 1.05
C LEU A 283 11.39 8.44 1.82
N ALA A 284 10.80 9.63 1.68
CA ALA A 284 9.53 9.98 2.32
C ALA A 284 8.34 9.21 1.74
N PHE A 285 8.39 8.89 0.44
CA PHE A 285 7.38 8.08 -0.24
C PHE A 285 8.00 7.00 -1.14
N LEU A 286 7.88 5.76 -0.69
CA LEU A 286 8.26 4.57 -1.46
C LEU A 286 7.31 4.23 -2.63
N GLY A 287 6.54 5.21 -3.11
CA GLY A 287 5.53 5.07 -4.16
C GLY A 287 6.10 4.87 -5.57
N ARG A 288 5.22 4.93 -6.59
CA ARG A 288 5.64 4.88 -8.01
C ARG A 288 6.30 6.19 -8.43
N TRP A 289 7.24 6.11 -9.38
CA TRP A 289 7.95 7.28 -9.93
C TRP A 289 7.03 8.32 -10.58
N GLU A 290 5.78 7.98 -10.90
CA GLU A 290 4.81 8.88 -11.55
C GLU A 290 4.59 10.19 -10.78
N ALA A 291 4.51 10.14 -9.44
CA ALA A 291 4.35 11.34 -8.62
C ALA A 291 5.61 12.22 -8.65
N CYS A 292 6.80 11.61 -8.54
CA CYS A 292 8.07 12.32 -8.68
C CYS A 292 8.26 12.88 -10.10
N MET A 293 7.80 12.17 -11.13
CA MET A 293 7.86 12.65 -12.52
C MET A 293 7.00 13.90 -12.71
N ALA A 294 5.81 13.93 -12.12
CA ALA A 294 4.95 15.11 -12.15
C ALA A 294 5.56 16.27 -11.37
N LEU A 295 6.20 16.00 -10.23
CA LEU A 295 6.81 17.02 -9.38
C LEU A 295 8.08 17.64 -10.00
N PHE A 296 8.99 16.81 -10.52
CA PHE A 296 10.28 17.27 -11.04
C PHE A 296 10.25 17.55 -12.54
N GLY A 297 9.19 17.15 -13.26
CA GLY A 297 9.10 17.27 -14.71
C GLY A 297 10.16 16.47 -15.48
N LYS A 298 10.81 15.49 -14.83
CA LYS A 298 11.86 14.65 -15.43
C LYS A 298 11.39 13.20 -15.56
N SER A 299 12.04 12.46 -16.47
CA SER A 299 11.69 11.05 -16.70
C SER A 299 12.03 10.14 -15.50
N ALA A 300 11.31 9.04 -15.32
CA ALA A 300 11.63 8.03 -14.31
C ALA A 300 13.08 7.49 -14.43
N ARG A 301 13.61 7.40 -15.66
CA ARG A 301 15.00 6.97 -15.89
C ARG A 301 15.99 7.98 -15.33
N TRP A 302 15.72 9.27 -15.54
CA TRP A 302 16.54 10.35 -15.00
C TRP A 302 16.48 10.37 -13.48
N LEU A 303 15.27 10.33 -12.91
CA LEU A 303 15.07 10.32 -11.45
C LEU A 303 15.74 9.12 -10.78
N SER A 304 15.63 7.93 -11.37
CA SER A 304 16.31 6.73 -10.85
C SER A 304 17.84 6.82 -10.97
N ALA A 305 18.37 7.45 -12.02
CA ALA A 305 19.82 7.62 -12.14
C ALA A 305 20.33 8.57 -11.06
N VAL A 306 19.70 9.74 -10.92
CA VAL A 306 20.03 10.74 -9.91
C VAL A 306 19.91 10.16 -8.50
N PHE A 307 18.80 9.50 -8.17
CA PHE A 307 18.62 8.90 -6.85
C PHE A 307 19.72 7.89 -6.51
N ASN A 308 20.03 6.97 -7.44
CA ASN A 308 21.02 5.94 -7.20
C ASN A 308 22.44 6.53 -7.08
N ASP A 309 22.79 7.50 -7.93
CA ASP A 309 24.11 8.14 -7.90
C ASP A 309 24.29 8.93 -6.60
N ALA A 310 23.26 9.69 -6.18
CA ALA A 310 23.26 10.44 -4.93
C ALA A 310 23.37 9.52 -3.70
N VAL A 311 22.55 8.46 -3.64
CA VAL A 311 22.59 7.50 -2.51
C VAL A 311 23.92 6.76 -2.48
N THR A 312 24.44 6.29 -3.62
CA THR A 312 25.73 5.59 -3.65
C THR A 312 26.84 6.48 -3.11
N PHE A 313 26.87 7.75 -3.53
CA PHE A 313 27.81 8.72 -3.00
C PHE A 313 27.63 8.97 -1.50
N LEU A 314 26.40 9.15 -1.03
CA LEU A 314 26.13 9.36 0.41
C LEU A 314 26.55 8.15 1.25
N VAL A 315 26.36 6.94 0.75
CA VAL A 315 26.86 5.73 1.42
C VAL A 315 28.38 5.75 1.45
N GLU A 316 29.04 5.92 0.31
CA GLU A 316 30.51 5.90 0.23
C GLU A 316 31.16 6.97 1.13
N GLU A 317 30.61 8.19 1.15
CA GLU A 317 31.15 9.31 1.92
C GLU A 317 30.88 9.19 3.43
N PHE A 318 29.68 8.74 3.83
CA PHE A 318 29.25 8.77 5.24
C PHE A 318 29.28 7.40 5.94
N THR A 319 29.42 6.27 5.23
CA THR A 319 29.64 4.96 5.86
C THR A 319 30.86 4.91 6.79
N PRO A 320 32.00 5.56 6.51
CA PRO A 320 33.12 5.59 7.45
C PRO A 320 32.85 6.30 8.78
N LEU A 321 31.75 7.05 8.87
CA LEU A 321 31.34 7.82 10.05
C LEU A 321 30.25 7.11 10.87
N LEU A 322 29.76 5.95 10.41
CA LEU A 322 28.73 5.12 11.03
C LEU A 322 29.32 3.86 11.64
#